data_AF-A0A2H6LL34-F1
#
_entry.id   AF-A0A2H6LL34-F1
#
_cell.length_a   1.000
_cell.length_b   1.000
_cell.length_c   1.000
_cell.angle_alpha   90.00
_cell.angle_beta   90.00
_cell.angle_gamma   90.00
#
_symmetry.space_group_name_H-M   'P 1'
#
loop_
_entity.id
_entity.type
_entity.pdbx_description
1 polymer ?
#
loop_
_entity_poly.entity_id
_entity_poly.type
_entity_poly.pdbx_seq_one_letter_code
_entity_poly.pdbx_strand_id
1 'polypeptide(L)'
;MEGVESTNFFQTHRLPPTQVESKPRVNSKAFDADKVEQYLKTMLISNEFPPPSMEEVARRLSCDRRAIFRHFRDLCSAISAKYIQYRKACYLENVEICCKEVRDITLKLHNLGQYPTEARVSEFMSKPGYLRNKIVRAALGQIRHELGI
;
A
#
# COMPACT_ATOMS: atom_id res chain seq x y z
N MET A 1 -21.26 61.67 -8.29
CA MET A 1 -21.54 62.02 -9.69
C MET A 1 -20.27 62.68 -10.18
N GLU A 2 -19.47 62.14 -11.09
CA GLU A 2 -19.59 61.08 -12.10
C GLU A 2 -18.20 60.44 -12.17
N GLY A 3 -18.04 59.14 -12.37
CA GLY A 3 -18.02 58.57 -13.71
C GLY A 3 -16.78 57.67 -13.79
N VAL A 4 -17.01 56.45 -14.25
CA VAL A 4 -16.08 55.31 -14.32
C VAL A 4 -15.31 55.27 -15.64
N GLU A 5 -14.36 54.32 -15.71
CA GLU A 5 -13.66 53.73 -16.87
C GLU A 5 -12.23 54.23 -17.12
N SER A 6 -11.18 53.47 -16.77
CA SER A 6 -10.70 52.15 -17.30
C SER A 6 -9.59 52.33 -18.34
N THR A 7 -8.33 52.30 -17.90
CA THR A 7 -7.16 51.92 -18.70
C THR A 7 -6.16 51.22 -17.75
N ASN A 8 -6.34 49.93 -17.44
CA ASN A 8 -6.00 48.76 -18.23
C ASN A 8 -4.48 48.44 -18.24
N PHE A 9 -4.22 47.15 -17.99
CA PHE A 9 -2.97 46.40 -18.13
C PHE A 9 -1.84 46.63 -17.13
N PHE A 10 -1.87 45.80 -16.08
CA PHE A 10 -0.65 45.29 -15.45
C PHE A 10 0.34 44.85 -16.53
N GLN A 11 1.46 45.56 -16.59
CA GLN A 11 2.59 45.24 -17.42
C GLN A 11 3.13 43.88 -16.99
N THR A 12 2.68 42.81 -17.64
CA THR A 12 3.40 41.54 -17.62
C THR A 12 4.72 41.81 -18.33
N HIS A 13 5.79 42.03 -17.57
CA HIS A 13 7.13 41.88 -18.12
C HIS A 13 7.22 40.45 -18.65
N ARG A 14 7.06 40.30 -19.97
CA ARG A 14 7.32 39.03 -20.65
C ARG A 14 8.77 38.72 -20.40
N LEU A 15 9.03 37.65 -19.66
CA LEU A 15 10.32 36.99 -19.70
C LEU A 15 10.63 36.68 -21.18
N PRO A 16 11.86 36.90 -21.64
CA PRO A 16 12.24 36.57 -23.00
C PRO A 16 11.91 35.10 -23.25
N PRO A 17 11.56 34.70 -24.49
CA PRO A 17 11.40 33.29 -24.81
C PRO A 17 12.74 32.63 -24.54
N THR A 18 12.86 31.92 -23.42
CA THR A 18 13.99 31.05 -23.16
C THR A 18 13.95 30.03 -24.28
N GLN A 19 14.86 30.18 -25.25
CA GLN A 19 15.24 29.08 -26.11
C GLN A 19 15.85 28.03 -25.19
N VAL A 20 14.99 27.22 -24.58
CA VAL A 20 15.38 25.96 -23.99
C VAL A 20 15.75 25.13 -25.19
N GLU A 21 17.00 25.26 -25.64
CA GLU A 21 17.65 24.30 -26.50
C GLU A 21 17.42 22.94 -25.83
N SER A 22 16.47 22.18 -26.39
CA SER A 22 16.13 20.87 -25.90
C SER A 22 17.34 19.99 -26.18
N LYS A 23 18.24 19.90 -25.19
CA LYS A 23 19.31 18.90 -25.17
C LYS A 23 18.68 17.58 -25.57
N PRO A 24 19.20 16.84 -26.57
CA PRO A 24 18.65 15.55 -26.94
C PRO A 24 18.61 14.72 -25.66
N ARG A 25 17.41 14.27 -25.29
CA ARG A 25 17.19 13.53 -24.05
C ARG A 25 18.21 12.39 -24.04
N VAL A 26 19.11 12.43 -23.06
CA VAL A 26 20.19 11.44 -22.87
C VAL A 26 19.58 10.07 -23.12
N ASN A 27 20.08 9.44 -24.19
CA ASN A 27 19.62 8.21 -24.81
C ASN A 27 18.82 7.35 -23.82
N SER A 28 17.49 7.40 -23.88
CA SER A 28 16.62 6.62 -23.02
C SER A 28 16.99 5.17 -23.24
N LYS A 29 17.74 4.60 -22.27
CA LYS A 29 18.23 3.23 -22.25
C LYS A 29 17.19 2.35 -22.94
N ALA A 30 17.54 1.81 -24.11
CA ALA A 30 16.59 1.16 -25.01
C ALA A 30 15.71 0.22 -24.18
N PHE A 31 14.43 0.58 -24.05
CA PHE A 31 13.47 -0.23 -23.32
C PHE A 31 13.26 -1.47 -24.18
N ASP A 32 13.94 -2.55 -23.80
CA ASP A 32 13.82 -3.85 -24.46
C ASP A 32 12.46 -4.45 -24.07
N ALA A 33 11.45 -4.05 -24.84
CA ALA A 33 10.06 -4.40 -24.61
C ALA A 33 9.89 -5.92 -24.58
N ASP A 34 10.50 -6.64 -25.52
CA ASP A 34 10.37 -8.09 -25.65
C ASP A 34 10.95 -8.82 -24.43
N LYS A 35 12.14 -8.41 -23.98
CA LYS A 35 12.76 -8.97 -22.76
C LYS A 35 11.91 -8.70 -21.52
N VAL A 36 11.36 -7.48 -21.41
CA VAL A 36 10.48 -7.12 -20.29
C VAL A 36 9.20 -7.94 -20.33
N GLU A 37 8.55 -8.08 -21.49
CA GLU A 37 7.34 -8.86 -21.65
C GLU A 37 7.55 -10.33 -21.25
N GLN A 38 8.62 -10.94 -21.74
CA GLN A 38 8.96 -12.33 -21.44
C GLN A 38 9.22 -12.54 -19.94
N TYR A 39 9.88 -11.58 -19.28
CA TYR A 39 10.10 -11.62 -17.85
C TYR A 39 8.78 -11.52 -17.06
N LEU A 40 7.89 -10.59 -17.45
CA LEU A 40 6.57 -10.44 -16.81
C LEU A 40 5.71 -11.69 -16.96
N LYS A 41 5.69 -12.31 -18.15
CA LYS A 41 4.99 -13.59 -18.39
C LYS A 41 5.57 -14.71 -17.54
N THR A 42 6.89 -14.82 -17.47
CA THR A 42 7.58 -15.81 -16.62
C THR A 42 7.20 -15.62 -15.15
N MET A 43 7.14 -14.39 -14.65
CA MET A 43 6.72 -14.09 -13.27
C MET A 43 5.25 -14.45 -13.00
N LEU A 44 4.37 -14.30 -14.00
CA LEU A 44 2.97 -14.69 -13.86
C LEU A 44 2.79 -16.21 -13.78
N ILE A 45 3.55 -16.95 -14.59
CA ILE A 45 3.54 -18.42 -14.62
C ILE A 45 4.26 -18.99 -13.40
N SER A 46 5.34 -18.34 -12.96
CA SER A 46 6.07 -18.72 -11.76
C SER A 46 5.16 -18.66 -10.52
N ASN A 47 5.29 -19.67 -9.67
CA ASN A 47 4.60 -19.73 -8.39
C ASN A 47 5.50 -19.21 -7.25
N GLU A 48 6.31 -18.18 -7.53
CA GLU A 48 7.17 -17.54 -6.54
C GLU A 48 6.33 -17.04 -5.34
N PHE A 49 6.80 -17.36 -4.14
CA PHE A 49 6.16 -16.99 -2.89
C PHE A 49 7.18 -16.38 -1.92
N PRO A 50 6.94 -15.18 -1.34
CA PRO A 50 5.78 -14.31 -1.59
C PRO A 50 5.81 -13.71 -3.01
N PRO A 51 4.64 -13.47 -3.64
CA PRO A 51 4.60 -12.84 -4.95
C PRO A 51 5.27 -11.45 -4.89
N PRO A 52 6.10 -11.08 -5.86
CA PRO A 52 6.76 -9.78 -5.85
C PRO A 52 5.76 -8.65 -6.10
N SER A 53 6.00 -7.50 -5.49
CA SER A 53 5.27 -6.27 -5.84
C SER A 53 5.73 -5.77 -7.21
N MET A 54 4.92 -4.94 -7.86
CA MET A 54 5.34 -4.32 -9.13
C MET A 54 6.58 -3.43 -9.00
N GLU A 55 6.82 -2.85 -7.81
CA GLU A 55 8.03 -2.08 -7.53
C GLU A 55 9.26 -2.99 -7.48
N GLU A 56 9.12 -4.16 -6.85
CA GLU A 56 10.17 -5.17 -6.81
C GLU A 56 10.47 -5.73 -8.21
N VAL A 57 9.44 -5.99 -9.01
CA VAL A 57 9.61 -6.41 -10.42
C VAL A 57 10.33 -5.34 -11.23
N ALA A 58 9.98 -4.06 -11.07
CA ALA A 58 10.66 -2.95 -11.74
C ALA A 58 12.13 -2.84 -11.33
N ARG A 59 12.43 -3.03 -10.04
CA ARG A 59 13.78 -3.08 -9.49
C ARG A 59 14.60 -4.23 -10.10
N ARG A 60 14.03 -5.44 -10.19
CA ARG A 60 14.68 -6.61 -10.81
C ARG A 60 14.98 -6.39 -12.30
N LEU A 61 14.09 -5.72 -13.01
CA LEU A 61 14.25 -5.36 -14.42
C LEU A 61 15.15 -4.13 -14.66
N SER A 62 15.56 -3.42 -13.60
CA SER A 62 16.27 -2.14 -13.71
C SER A 62 15.57 -1.14 -14.66
N CYS A 63 14.25 -1.15 -14.66
CA CYS A 63 13.39 -0.34 -15.52
C CYS A 63 12.43 0.50 -14.67
N ASP A 64 12.08 1.68 -15.14
CA ASP A 64 11.10 2.52 -14.45
C ASP A 64 9.71 1.87 -14.48
N ARG A 65 9.05 1.80 -13.32
CA ARG A 65 7.71 1.19 -13.21
C ARG A 65 6.69 1.83 -14.13
N ARG A 66 6.76 3.16 -14.36
CA ARG A 66 5.83 3.86 -15.27
C ARG A 66 6.11 3.49 -16.72
N ALA A 67 7.37 3.28 -17.10
CA ALA A 67 7.71 2.78 -18.43
C ALA A 67 7.11 1.39 -18.66
N ILE A 68 7.32 0.44 -17.75
CA ILE A 68 6.76 -0.91 -17.85
C ILE A 68 5.22 -0.85 -17.93
N PHE A 69 4.59 -0.02 -17.08
CA PHE A 69 3.14 0.12 -17.08
C PHE A 69 2.57 0.71 -18.37
N ARG A 70 3.30 1.60 -19.07
CA ARG A 70 2.84 2.16 -20.35
C ARG A 70 2.80 1.11 -21.46
N HIS A 71 3.78 0.21 -21.49
CA HIS A 71 3.88 -0.81 -22.52
C HIS A 71 3.05 -2.06 -22.20
N PHE A 72 3.00 -2.48 -20.93
CA PHE A 72 2.44 -3.78 -20.52
C PHE A 72 1.40 -3.66 -19.41
N ARG A 73 0.33 -2.88 -19.65
CA ARG A 73 -0.72 -2.60 -18.65
C ARG A 73 -1.34 -3.87 -18.07
N ASP A 74 -1.71 -4.82 -18.93
CA ASP A 74 -2.44 -6.02 -18.53
C ASP A 74 -1.55 -6.95 -17.69
N LEU A 75 -0.29 -7.16 -18.11
CA LEU A 75 0.68 -7.96 -17.36
C LEU A 75 1.00 -7.33 -15.99
N CYS A 76 1.17 -6.01 -15.94
CA CYS A 76 1.38 -5.28 -14.68
C CYS A 76 0.18 -5.41 -13.74
N SER A 77 -1.04 -5.34 -14.30
CA SER A 77 -2.28 -5.49 -13.54
C SER A 77 -2.40 -6.89 -12.95
N ALA A 78 -2.10 -7.93 -13.74
CA ALA A 78 -2.14 -9.31 -13.29
C ALA A 78 -1.15 -9.60 -12.16
N ILE A 79 0.10 -9.12 -12.26
CA ILE A 79 1.11 -9.27 -11.20
C ILE A 79 0.67 -8.51 -9.94
N SER A 80 0.18 -7.28 -10.11
CA SER A 80 -0.36 -6.49 -8.99
C SER A 80 -1.51 -7.20 -8.30
N ALA A 81 -2.40 -7.83 -9.06
CA ALA A 81 -3.52 -8.59 -8.52
C ALA A 81 -3.04 -9.77 -7.67
N LYS A 82 -2.06 -10.55 -8.13
CA LYS A 82 -1.44 -11.63 -7.32
C LYS A 82 -0.87 -11.09 -6.00
N TYR A 83 -0.13 -9.98 -6.06
CA TYR A 83 0.42 -9.35 -4.85
C TYR A 83 -0.66 -8.86 -3.88
N ILE A 84 -1.71 -8.20 -4.38
CA ILE A 84 -2.83 -7.70 -3.57
C ILE A 84 -3.58 -8.86 -2.92
N GLN A 85 -3.84 -9.95 -3.65
CA GLN A 85 -4.48 -11.15 -3.10
C GLN A 85 -3.64 -11.76 -1.98
N TYR A 86 -2.34 -11.89 -2.17
CA TYR A 86 -1.42 -12.34 -1.12
C TYR A 86 -1.45 -11.43 0.11
N ARG A 87 -1.35 -10.10 -0.09
CA ARG A 87 -1.44 -9.11 1.00
C ARG A 87 -2.77 -9.20 1.76
N LYS A 88 -3.88 -9.44 1.05
CA LYS A 88 -5.19 -9.64 1.65
C LYS A 88 -5.23 -10.93 2.47
N ALA A 89 -4.70 -12.03 1.94
CA ALA A 89 -4.60 -13.30 2.66
C ALA A 89 -3.79 -13.15 3.95
N CYS A 90 -2.60 -12.57 3.88
CA CYS A 90 -1.77 -12.30 5.06
C CYS A 90 -2.47 -11.37 6.06
N TYR A 91 -3.19 -10.35 5.58
CA TYR A 91 -3.96 -9.48 6.49
C TYR A 91 -5.03 -10.27 7.24
N LEU A 92 -5.82 -11.08 6.54
CA LEU A 92 -6.88 -11.89 7.14
C LEU A 92 -6.30 -12.89 8.15
N GLU A 93 -5.23 -13.57 7.78
CA GLU A 93 -4.52 -14.50 8.66
C GLU A 93 -4.00 -13.81 9.92
N ASN A 94 -3.34 -12.65 9.80
CA ASN A 94 -2.88 -11.91 10.97
C ASN A 94 -4.04 -11.42 11.84
N VAL A 95 -5.15 -10.98 11.25
CA VAL A 95 -6.35 -10.61 12.01
C VAL A 95 -6.89 -11.81 12.78
N GLU A 96 -6.99 -12.97 12.15
CA GLU A 96 -7.45 -14.20 12.79
C GLU A 96 -6.54 -14.60 13.96
N ILE A 97 -5.22 -14.61 13.74
CA ILE A 97 -4.23 -14.91 14.79
C ILE A 97 -4.38 -13.92 15.96
N CYS A 98 -4.46 -12.62 15.68
CA CYS A 98 -4.63 -11.62 16.73
C CYS A 98 -5.95 -11.76 17.48
N CYS A 99 -7.06 -12.11 16.81
CA CYS A 99 -8.33 -12.38 17.48
C CYS A 99 -8.23 -13.59 18.43
N LYS A 100 -7.52 -14.65 18.02
CA LYS A 100 -7.26 -15.82 18.88
C LYS A 100 -6.41 -15.44 20.09
N GLU A 101 -5.31 -14.72 19.90
CA GLU A 101 -4.47 -14.22 21.01
C GLU A 101 -5.29 -13.36 21.99
N VAL A 102 -6.10 -12.43 21.48
CA VAL A 102 -6.99 -11.60 22.30
C VAL A 102 -7.90 -12.48 23.15
N ARG A 103 -8.47 -13.55 22.59
CA ARG A 103 -9.33 -14.49 23.34
C ARG A 103 -8.57 -15.16 24.46
N ASP A 104 -7.43 -15.77 24.16
CA ASP A 104 -6.65 -16.51 25.14
C ASP A 104 -6.17 -15.60 26.28
N ILE A 105 -5.69 -14.39 25.95
CA ILE A 105 -5.24 -13.40 26.93
C ILE A 105 -6.41 -12.89 27.77
N THR A 106 -7.57 -12.63 27.16
CA THR A 106 -8.76 -12.15 27.88
C THR A 106 -9.23 -13.18 28.91
N LEU A 107 -9.31 -14.45 28.51
CA LEU A 107 -9.65 -15.55 29.42
C LEU A 107 -8.63 -15.71 30.53
N LYS A 108 -7.33 -15.63 30.20
CA LYS A 108 -6.25 -15.68 31.18
C LYS A 108 -6.36 -14.56 32.21
N LEU A 109 -6.58 -13.31 31.78
CA LEU A 109 -6.73 -12.17 32.68
C LEU A 109 -7.95 -12.32 33.58
N HIS A 110 -9.09 -12.72 33.03
CA HIS A 110 -10.31 -12.96 33.80
C HIS A 110 -10.09 -14.04 34.88
N ASN A 111 -9.46 -15.16 34.51
CA ASN A 111 -9.16 -16.25 35.45
C ASN A 111 -8.18 -15.83 36.57
N LEU A 112 -7.34 -14.82 36.32
CA LEU A 112 -6.47 -14.21 37.33
C LEU A 112 -7.19 -13.15 38.18
N GLY A 113 -8.50 -12.98 38.02
CA GLY A 113 -9.29 -11.95 38.69
C GLY A 113 -9.01 -10.53 38.19
N GLN A 114 -8.35 -10.39 37.03
CA GLN A 114 -7.99 -9.10 36.46
C GLN A 114 -8.94 -8.72 35.32
N TYR A 115 -9.46 -7.49 35.37
CA TYR A 115 -10.34 -7.00 34.32
C TYR A 115 -9.59 -6.85 32.98
N PRO A 116 -10.04 -7.49 31.88
CA PRO A 116 -9.34 -7.47 30.57
C PRO A 116 -9.53 -6.16 29.80
N THR A 117 -8.72 -5.16 30.12
CA THR A 117 -8.64 -3.90 29.35
C THR A 117 -7.79 -4.06 28.09
N GLU A 118 -8.00 -3.20 27.10
CA GLU A 118 -7.18 -3.18 25.87
C GLU A 118 -5.68 -2.99 26.18
N ALA A 119 -5.36 -2.13 27.15
CA ALA A 119 -3.98 -1.92 27.60
C ALA A 119 -3.35 -3.20 28.18
N ARG A 120 -4.04 -3.90 29.09
CA ARG A 120 -3.54 -5.16 29.66
C ARG A 120 -3.41 -6.25 28.61
N VAL A 121 -4.40 -6.38 27.73
CA VAL A 121 -4.34 -7.37 26.65
C VAL A 121 -3.13 -7.09 25.75
N SER A 122 -2.83 -5.81 25.49
CA SER A 122 -1.66 -5.41 24.68
C SER A 122 -0.32 -5.83 25.27
N GLU A 123 -0.20 -5.93 26.61
CA GLU A 123 1.03 -6.33 27.30
C GLU A 123 1.39 -7.81 27.03
N PHE A 124 0.40 -8.65 26.72
CA PHE A 124 0.60 -10.07 26.48
C PHE A 124 0.50 -10.48 25.01
N MET A 125 0.10 -9.56 24.11
CA MET A 125 -0.03 -9.86 22.68
C MET A 125 1.31 -9.78 21.95
N SER A 126 1.48 -10.64 20.95
CA SER A 126 2.68 -10.61 20.09
C SER A 126 2.73 -9.35 19.22
N LYS A 127 1.58 -8.86 18.77
CA LYS A 127 1.45 -7.70 17.87
C LYS A 127 0.41 -6.70 18.40
N PRO A 128 0.74 -5.91 19.44
CA PRO A 128 -0.22 -5.01 20.09
C PRO A 128 -0.80 -3.95 19.14
N GLY A 129 -0.08 -3.58 18.08
CA GLY A 129 -0.57 -2.65 17.05
C GLY A 129 -1.88 -3.11 16.36
N TYR A 130 -2.18 -4.41 16.35
CA TYR A 130 -3.43 -4.93 15.80
C TYR A 130 -4.66 -4.60 16.64
N LEU A 131 -4.54 -4.15 17.89
CA LEU A 131 -5.68 -3.70 18.70
C LEU A 131 -6.34 -2.43 18.12
N ARG A 132 -5.63 -1.67 17.28
CA ARG A 132 -6.23 -0.56 16.50
C ARG A 132 -7.15 -1.05 15.38
N ASN A 133 -7.04 -2.32 14.97
CA ASN A 133 -7.91 -2.91 13.97
C ASN A 133 -9.31 -3.12 14.56
N LYS A 134 -10.33 -2.64 13.86
CA LYS A 134 -11.74 -2.72 14.30
C LYS A 134 -12.21 -4.14 14.59
N ILE A 135 -11.76 -5.12 13.80
CA ILE A 135 -12.17 -6.53 13.95
C ILE A 135 -11.58 -7.10 15.25
N VAL A 136 -10.29 -6.91 15.46
CA VAL A 136 -9.57 -7.39 16.66
C VAL A 136 -10.10 -6.70 17.92
N ARG A 137 -10.36 -5.39 17.86
CA ARG A 137 -10.95 -4.64 18.97
C ARG A 137 -12.38 -5.08 19.28
N ALA A 138 -13.18 -5.36 18.26
CA ALA A 138 -14.54 -5.89 18.44
C ALA A 138 -14.52 -7.27 19.08
N ALA A 139 -13.57 -8.14 18.72
CA ALA A 139 -13.41 -9.45 19.33
C ALA A 139 -13.22 -9.34 20.86
N LEU A 140 -12.35 -8.44 21.32
CA LEU A 140 -12.17 -8.18 22.76
C LEU A 140 -13.49 -7.77 23.44
N GLY A 141 -14.28 -6.90 22.81
CA GLY A 141 -15.59 -6.51 23.33
C GLY A 141 -16.60 -7.65 23.40
N GLN A 142 -16.64 -8.49 22.37
CA GLN A 142 -17.51 -9.67 22.31
C GLN A 142 -17.15 -10.67 23.42
N ILE A 143 -15.87 -10.93 23.63
CA ILE A 143 -15.42 -11.91 24.63
C ILE A 143 -15.71 -11.41 26.06
N ARG A 144 -15.55 -10.11 26.32
CA ARG A 144 -15.97 -9.54 27.60
C ARG A 144 -17.46 -9.73 27.85
N HIS A 145 -18.29 -9.44 26.84
CA HIS A 145 -19.73 -9.69 26.92
C HIS A 145 -20.07 -11.18 27.13
N GLU A 146 -19.36 -12.10 26.47
CA GLU A 146 -19.49 -13.56 26.69
C GLU A 146 -19.17 -13.97 28.14
N LEU A 147 -18.19 -13.31 28.76
CA LEU A 147 -17.79 -13.54 30.16
C LEU A 147 -18.68 -12.81 31.18
N GLY A 148 -19.63 -11.98 30.71
CA GLY A 148 -20.49 -11.17 31.58
C GLY A 148 -19.78 -10.01 32.28
N ILE A 149 -18.67 -9.54 31.70
CA ILE A 149 -17.84 -8.43 32.22
C ILE A 149 -17.78 -7.24 31.27
#